data_AF-A0A1I0HS12-F1
#
_entry.id   AF-A0A1I0HS12-F1
#
_cell.length_a   1.000
_cell.length_b   1.000
_cell.length_c   1.000
_cell.angle_alpha   90.00
_cell.angle_beta   90.00
_cell.angle_gamma   90.00
#
_symmetry.space_group_name_H-M   'P 1'
#
loop_
_entity.id
_entity.type
_entity.pdbx_description
1 polymer ?
#
loop_
_entity_poly.entity_id
_entity_poly.type
_entity_poly.pdbx_seq_one_letter_code
_entity_poly.pdbx_strand_id
1 'polypeptide(L)'
;MSRLGRFRNLLEAIAACDWHDAEMVMSAVLEEARADAPLMPFGEIDDDAEFWAAMATYEELRAWFLACGRRLAHRDLGRRGKIRLAQLLLADLSDEDRKAALAAARTGSRRRQVTQPKRRQAEGPRR
;
A
#
# COMPACT_ATOMS: atom_id res chain seq x y z
N MET A 1 20.98 -23.01 3.39
CA MET A 1 19.62 -22.49 3.10
C MET A 1 19.69 -21.09 2.54
N SER A 2 18.95 -20.78 1.47
CA SER A 2 18.90 -19.43 0.90
C SER A 2 18.17 -18.46 1.84
N ARG A 3 18.44 -17.14 1.72
CA ARG A 3 17.76 -16.09 2.50
C ARG A 3 16.24 -16.17 2.36
N LEU A 4 15.75 -16.42 1.14
CA LEU A 4 14.33 -16.60 0.86
C LEU A 4 13.75 -17.89 1.49
N GLY A 5 14.53 -18.97 1.53
CA GLY A 5 14.14 -20.19 2.23
C GLY A 5 13.98 -19.98 3.73
N ARG A 6 14.85 -19.17 4.35
CA ARG A 6 14.72 -18.80 5.77
C ARG A 6 13.51 -17.92 6.04
N PHE A 7 13.26 -16.93 5.17
CA PHE A 7 12.10 -16.05 5.27
C PHE A 7 10.79 -16.82 5.18
N ARG A 8 10.67 -17.74 4.21
CA ARG A 8 9.46 -18.54 4.04
C ARG A 8 9.21 -19.44 5.25
N ASN A 9 10.25 -20.08 5.76
CA ASN A 9 10.13 -20.92 6.95
C ASN A 9 9.73 -20.12 8.19
N LEU A 10 10.19 -18.87 8.32
CA LEU A 10 9.76 -17.98 9.40
C LEU A 10 8.27 -17.63 9.29
N LEU A 11 7.80 -17.29 8.09
CA LEU A 11 6.37 -17.01 7.86
C LEU A 11 5.50 -18.25 8.13
N GLU A 12 5.94 -19.42 7.69
CA GLU A 12 5.24 -20.69 7.94
C GLU A 12 5.19 -21.01 9.44
N ALA A 13 6.28 -20.75 10.18
CA ALA A 13 6.32 -20.96 11.63
C ALA A 13 5.38 -20.00 12.38
N ILE A 14 5.38 -18.70 12.05
CA ILE A 14 4.48 -17.72 12.66
C ILE A 14 3.02 -18.07 12.36
N ALA A 15 2.72 -18.47 11.12
CA ALA A 15 1.36 -18.84 10.72
C ALA A 15 0.85 -20.12 11.39
N ALA A 16 1.76 -20.96 11.91
CA ALA A 16 1.43 -22.19 12.62
C ALA A 16 1.26 -21.98 14.14
N CYS A 17 1.64 -20.83 14.67
CA CYS A 17 1.41 -20.46 16.08
C CYS A 17 -0.03 -20.00 16.31
N ASP A 18 -0.51 -20.15 17.55
CA ASP A 18 -1.68 -19.38 17.98
C ASP A 18 -1.37 -17.88 17.88
N TRP A 19 -2.40 -17.07 17.60
CA TRP A 19 -2.24 -15.64 17.36
C TRP A 19 -1.54 -14.92 18.52
N HIS A 20 -1.85 -15.28 19.76
CA HIS A 20 -1.29 -14.60 20.92
C HIS A 20 0.21 -14.92 21.09
N ASP A 21 0.59 -16.17 20.82
CA ASP A 21 1.98 -16.61 20.87
C ASP A 21 2.80 -16.01 19.72
N ALA A 22 2.20 -15.93 18.52
CA ALA A 22 2.80 -15.29 17.36
C ALA A 22 3.09 -13.80 17.61
N GLU A 23 2.14 -13.09 18.22
CA GLU A 23 2.26 -11.69 18.58
C GLU A 23 3.36 -11.46 19.63
N MET A 24 3.42 -12.31 20.66
CA MET A 24 4.42 -12.22 21.72
C MET A 24 5.84 -12.45 21.18
N VAL A 25 6.02 -13.47 20.35
CA VAL A 25 7.32 -13.79 19.75
C VAL A 25 7.77 -12.72 18.76
N MET A 26 6.87 -12.23 17.91
CA MET A 26 7.18 -11.16 16.96
C MET A 26 7.54 -9.87 17.67
N SER A 27 6.82 -9.54 18.76
CA SER A 27 7.13 -8.36 19.57
C SER A 27 8.50 -8.50 20.23
N ALA A 28 8.82 -9.62 20.86
CA ALA A 28 10.14 -9.84 21.46
C ALA A 28 11.28 -9.75 20.45
N VAL A 29 11.10 -10.31 19.23
CA VAL A 29 12.09 -10.23 18.15
C VAL A 29 12.28 -8.79 17.67
N LEU A 30 11.20 -8.03 17.56
CA LEU A 30 11.27 -6.62 17.16
C LEU A 30 11.88 -5.75 18.26
N GLU A 31 11.57 -6.01 19.53
CA GLU A 31 12.15 -5.29 20.67
C GLU A 31 13.65 -5.61 20.85
N GLU A 32 14.06 -6.87 20.72
CA GLU A 32 15.47 -7.24 20.73
C GLU A 32 16.23 -6.61 19.55
N ALA A 33 15.63 -6.58 18.36
CA ALA A 33 16.18 -5.88 17.20
C ALA A 33 16.24 -4.34 17.40
N ARG A 34 15.52 -3.80 18.39
CA ARG A 34 15.51 -2.39 18.77
C ARG A 34 16.41 -2.08 19.95
N ALA A 35 16.93 -3.08 20.68
CA ALA A 35 17.70 -2.88 21.90
C ALA A 35 18.99 -2.03 21.70
N ASP A 36 19.50 -1.93 20.47
CA ASP A 36 20.63 -1.07 20.07
C ASP A 36 20.24 0.12 19.16
N ALA A 37 18.94 0.40 18.95
CA ALA A 37 18.46 1.47 18.07
C ALA A 37 17.60 2.51 18.84
N PRO A 38 17.77 3.82 18.63
CA PRO A 38 16.86 4.81 19.21
C PRO A 38 15.40 4.57 18.77
N LEU A 39 14.46 4.50 19.73
CA LEU A 39 12.99 4.39 19.60
C LEU A 39 12.38 5.58 18.81
N MET A 40 11.27 5.56 18.03
CA MET A 40 10.13 4.66 17.76
C MET A 40 9.53 4.93 16.35
N PRO A 41 9.21 3.94 15.49
CA PRO A 41 8.95 4.26 14.08
C PRO A 41 7.47 4.43 13.65
N PHE A 42 6.44 4.38 14.50
CA PHE A 42 5.04 4.47 14.00
C PHE A 42 4.07 5.39 14.76
N GLY A 43 4.35 5.74 16.02
CA GLY A 43 3.53 6.75 16.73
C GLY A 43 3.79 8.17 16.20
N GLU A 44 5.04 8.46 15.85
CA GLU A 44 5.45 9.78 15.35
C GLU A 44 5.14 9.96 13.85
N ILE A 45 4.85 8.91 13.07
CA ILE A 45 4.72 9.08 11.61
C ILE A 45 3.46 9.87 11.24
N ASP A 46 2.33 9.59 11.89
CA ASP A 46 1.09 10.32 11.60
C ASP A 46 1.18 11.76 12.15
N ASP A 47 1.75 11.93 13.35
CA ASP A 47 1.97 13.23 13.99
C ASP A 47 3.00 14.09 13.21
N ASP A 48 4.09 13.50 12.72
CA ASP A 48 5.07 14.13 11.85
C ASP A 48 4.43 14.49 10.51
N ALA A 49 3.64 13.57 9.92
CA ALA A 49 2.95 13.85 8.68
C ALA A 49 1.98 15.03 8.83
N GLU A 50 1.28 15.13 9.95
CA GLU A 50 0.41 16.26 10.27
C GLU A 50 1.23 17.55 10.50
N PHE A 51 2.34 17.47 11.24
CA PHE A 51 3.25 18.59 11.46
C PHE A 51 3.80 19.16 10.14
N TRP A 52 4.32 18.28 9.27
CA TRP A 52 4.84 18.68 7.96
C TRP A 52 3.73 19.19 7.04
N ALA A 53 2.53 18.61 7.09
CA ALA A 53 1.39 19.09 6.32
C ALA A 53 0.95 20.50 6.76
N ALA A 54 0.97 20.79 8.06
CA ALA A 54 0.61 22.11 8.59
C ALA A 54 1.59 23.22 8.16
N MET A 55 2.87 22.86 7.97
CA MET A 55 3.93 23.77 7.55
C MET A 55 4.04 23.92 6.02
N ALA A 56 3.41 23.03 5.25
CA ALA A 56 3.53 22.98 3.80
C ALA A 56 2.66 24.04 3.09
N THR A 57 3.16 24.53 1.97
CA THR A 57 2.36 25.35 1.06
C THR A 57 1.30 24.50 0.35
N TYR A 58 0.26 25.14 -0.18
CA TYR A 58 -0.77 24.45 -0.96
C TYR A 58 -0.21 23.63 -2.12
N GLU A 59 0.79 24.16 -2.84
CA GLU A 59 1.40 23.47 -3.98
C GLU A 59 2.20 22.22 -3.55
N GLU A 60 2.88 22.29 -2.40
CA GLU A 60 3.58 21.15 -1.80
C GLU A 60 2.60 20.06 -1.34
N LEU A 61 1.53 20.44 -0.64
CA LEU A 61 0.46 19.52 -0.23
C LEU A 61 -0.14 18.80 -1.44
N ARG A 62 -0.48 19.54 -2.51
CA ARG A 62 -1.01 18.94 -3.74
C ARG A 62 -0.02 17.97 -4.37
N ALA A 63 1.26 18.34 -4.46
CA ALA A 63 2.30 17.51 -5.05
C ALA A 63 2.54 16.22 -4.24
N TRP A 64 2.68 16.33 -2.91
CA TRP A 64 2.90 15.20 -2.01
C TRP A 64 1.71 14.26 -2.02
N PHE A 65 0.49 14.79 -1.94
CA PHE A 65 -0.73 13.99 -1.98
C PHE A 65 -0.80 13.13 -3.25
N LEU A 66 -0.53 13.72 -4.43
CA LEU A 66 -0.53 12.99 -5.70
C LEU A 66 0.59 11.95 -5.78
N ALA A 67 1.79 12.28 -5.31
CA ALA A 67 2.94 11.37 -5.32
C ALA A 67 2.72 10.16 -4.38
N CYS A 68 2.30 10.42 -3.14
CA CYS A 68 1.96 9.39 -2.15
C CYS A 68 0.80 8.53 -2.62
N GLY A 69 -0.29 9.15 -3.08
CA GLY A 69 -1.47 8.43 -3.60
C GLY A 69 -1.13 7.48 -4.75
N ARG A 70 -0.31 7.91 -5.72
CA ARG A 70 0.17 7.02 -6.80
C ARG A 70 1.00 5.86 -6.25
N ARG A 71 1.93 6.13 -5.34
CA ARG A 71 2.82 5.11 -4.76
C ARG A 71 2.03 4.08 -3.94
N LEU A 72 1.03 4.52 -3.19
CA LEU A 72 0.12 3.66 -2.43
C LEU A 72 -0.84 2.87 -3.32
N ALA A 73 -1.33 3.45 -4.41
CA ALA A 73 -2.16 2.74 -5.39
C ALA A 73 -1.41 1.60 -6.10
N HIS A 74 -0.09 1.73 -6.24
CA HIS A 74 0.80 0.70 -6.81
C HIS A 74 1.35 -0.29 -5.76
N ARG A 75 1.03 -0.11 -4.47
CA ARG A 75 1.34 -1.04 -3.38
C ARG A 75 0.06 -1.74 -2.90
N ASP A 76 0.23 -2.83 -2.15
CA ASP A 76 -0.89 -3.66 -1.69
C ASP A 76 -1.59 -3.05 -0.46
N LEU A 77 -2.18 -1.87 -0.63
CA LEU A 77 -2.90 -1.11 0.40
C LEU A 77 -4.13 -1.85 0.99
N GLY A 78 -4.41 -3.05 0.50
CA GLY A 78 -5.62 -3.81 0.80
C GLY A 78 -6.89 -3.12 0.31
N ARG A 79 -8.02 -3.83 0.33
CA ARG A 79 -9.32 -3.28 -0.08
C ARG A 79 -9.76 -2.10 0.82
N ARG A 80 -9.53 -2.22 2.14
CA ARG A 80 -9.94 -1.20 3.13
C ARG A 80 -9.17 0.11 2.98
N GLY A 81 -7.84 0.05 2.77
CA GLY A 81 -7.04 1.26 2.56
C GLY A 81 -7.42 2.00 1.28
N LYS A 82 -7.71 1.26 0.20
CA LYS A 82 -8.19 1.85 -1.06
C LYS A 82 -9.53 2.57 -0.90
N ILE A 83 -10.46 1.99 -0.12
CA ILE A 83 -11.75 2.64 0.19
C ILE A 83 -11.54 3.91 1.01
N ARG A 84 -10.66 3.89 2.02
CA ARG A 84 -10.42 5.06 2.87
C ARG A 84 -9.80 6.24 2.11
N LEU A 85 -8.85 5.99 1.20
CA LEU A 85 -8.33 7.04 0.31
C LEU A 85 -9.40 7.60 -0.64
N ALA A 86 -10.28 6.74 -1.16
CA ALA A 86 -11.38 7.19 -1.99
C ALA A 86 -12.39 8.03 -1.19
N GLN A 87 -12.68 7.67 0.06
CA GLN A 87 -13.56 8.46 0.93
C GLN A 87 -12.98 9.84 1.20
N LEU A 88 -11.69 9.95 1.52
CA LEU A 88 -11.01 11.23 1.73
C LEU A 88 -11.13 12.14 0.49
N LEU A 89 -10.90 11.60 -0.70
CA LEU A 89 -11.00 12.35 -1.95
C LEU A 89 -12.42 12.77 -2.33
N LEU A 90 -13.42 11.98 -1.93
CA LEU A 90 -14.81 12.22 -2.28
C LEU A 90 -15.54 13.07 -1.24
N ALA A 91 -15.04 13.18 -0.01
CA ALA A 91 -15.74 13.77 1.14
C ALA A 91 -16.32 15.17 0.84
N ASP A 92 -15.53 16.04 0.21
CA ASP A 92 -15.92 17.44 -0.05
C ASP A 92 -16.48 17.68 -1.45
N LEU A 93 -16.65 16.63 -2.26
CA LEU A 93 -17.25 16.76 -3.59
C LEU A 93 -18.77 16.73 -3.51
N SER A 94 -19.42 17.55 -4.35
CA SER A 94 -20.86 17.48 -4.60
C SER A 94 -21.25 16.13 -5.20
N ASP A 95 -22.52 15.74 -5.10
CA ASP A 95 -22.99 14.48 -5.69
C ASP A 95 -22.77 14.42 -7.21
N GLU A 96 -22.87 15.55 -7.90
CA GLU A 96 -22.59 15.64 -9.33
C GLU A 96 -21.11 15.45 -9.63
N ASP A 97 -20.22 16.08 -8.86
CA ASP A 97 -18.77 15.91 -9.06
C ASP A 97 -18.30 14.49 -8.67
N ARG A 98 -18.91 13.88 -7.65
CA ARG A 98 -18.67 12.48 -7.28
C ARG A 98 -19.02 11.54 -8.43
N LYS A 99 -20.18 11.74 -9.08
CA LYS A 99 -20.59 10.96 -10.26
C LYS A 99 -19.62 11.16 -11.42
N ALA A 100 -19.21 12.40 -11.70
CA ALA A 100 -18.26 12.73 -12.75
C ALA A 100 -16.89 12.05 -12.52
N ALA A 101 -16.37 12.11 -11.28
CA ALA A 101 -15.11 11.47 -10.89
C ALA A 101 -15.16 9.94 -11.05
N LEU A 102 -16.24 9.30 -10.62
CA LEU A 102 -16.44 7.86 -10.79
C LEU A 102 -16.58 7.46 -12.27
N ALA A 103 -17.26 8.27 -13.08
CA ALA A 103 -17.37 8.05 -14.52
C ALA A 103 -16.01 8.13 -15.21
N ALA A 104 -15.20 9.15 -14.89
CA ALA A 104 -13.84 9.31 -15.42
C ALA A 104 -12.90 8.15 -15.03
N ALA A 105 -13.01 7.64 -13.80
CA ALA A 105 -12.24 6.48 -13.36
C ALA A 105 -12.57 5.21 -14.16
N ARG A 106 -13.84 5.02 -14.53
CA ARG A 106 -14.28 3.89 -15.37
C ARG A 106 -13.72 3.97 -16.79
N THR A 107 -13.70 5.15 -17.41
CA THR A 107 -13.12 5.36 -18.75
C THR A 107 -11.59 5.23 -18.76
N GLY A 108 -10.90 5.71 -17.72
CA GLY A 108 -9.46 5.53 -17.56
C GLY A 108 -9.02 4.05 -17.45
N SER A 109 -9.81 3.23 -16.74
CA SER A 109 -9.61 1.77 -16.66
C SER A 109 -9.76 1.09 -18.03
N ARG A 110 -10.75 1.52 -18.82
CA ARG A 110 -11.01 1.01 -20.17
C ARG A 110 -9.86 1.32 -21.14
N ARG A 111 -9.27 2.52 -21.04
CA ARG A 111 -8.11 2.94 -21.87
C ARG A 111 -6.83 2.15 -21.57
N ARG A 112 -6.62 1.73 -20.31
CA ARG A 112 -5.46 0.88 -19.93
C ARG A 112 -5.58 -0.57 -20.42
N GLN A 113 -6.79 -1.09 -20.61
CA GLN A 113 -7.01 -2.46 -21.11
C GLN A 113 -6.76 -2.60 -22.63
N VAL A 114 -6.97 -1.53 -23.40
CA VAL A 114 -6.83 -1.56 -24.87
C VAL A 114 -5.36 -1.66 -25.33
N THR A 115 -4.39 -1.30 -24.47
CA THR A 115 -2.96 -1.24 -24.84
C THR A 115 -2.15 -2.50 -24.54
N GLN A 116 -2.75 -3.59 -24.07
CA GLN A 116 -2.05 -4.89 -23.95
C GLN A 116 -2.17 -5.68 -25.27
N PRO A 117 -1.12 -5.76 -26.11
CA PRO A 117 -1.16 -6.63 -27.27
C PRO A 117 -1.11 -8.09 -26.80
N LYS A 118 -2.09 -8.88 -27.22
CA LYS A 118 -2.13 -10.34 -27.08
C LYS A 118 -0.80 -10.92 -27.61
N ARG A 119 0.10 -11.35 -26.73
CA ARG A 119 1.26 -12.16 -27.15
C ARG A 119 0.69 -13.44 -27.78
N ARG A 120 0.86 -13.58 -29.10
CA ARG A 120 0.60 -14.82 -29.82
C ARG A 120 1.40 -15.93 -29.13
N GLN A 121 0.71 -16.96 -28.68
CA GLN A 121 1.34 -18.19 -28.23
C GLN A 121 2.06 -18.79 -29.44
N ALA A 122 3.38 -18.91 -29.35
CA ALA A 122 4.15 -19.69 -30.29
C ALA A 122 3.89 -21.17 -29.98
N GLU A 123 3.38 -21.89 -30.98
CA GLU A 123 3.22 -23.34 -30.98
C GLU A 123 4.56 -24.01 -30.64
N GLY A 124 4.56 -24.86 -29.61
CA GLY A 124 5.70 -25.70 -29.27
C GLY A 124 5.90 -26.82 -30.31
N PRO A 125 7.14 -27.28 -30.54
CA PRO A 125 7.38 -28.37 -31.47
C PRO A 125 6.94 -29.69 -30.84
N ARG A 126 6.12 -30.45 -31.57
CA ARG A 126 5.83 -31.85 -31.27
C ARG A 126 7.09 -32.68 -31.55
N ARG A 127 7.57 -33.40 -30.55
CA ARG A 127 8.35 -34.64 -30.70
C ARG A 127 7.82 -35.64 -29.70
#